data_AF-A0A232FM09-F1
#
_entry.id   AF-A0A232FM09-F1
#
_cell.length_a   1.000
_cell.length_b   1.000
_cell.length_c   1.000
_cell.angle_alpha   90.00
_cell.angle_beta   90.00
_cell.angle_gamma   90.00
#
_symmetry.space_group_name_H-M   'P 1'
#
loop_
_entity.id
_entity.type
_entity.pdbx_description
1 polymer ?
#
loop_
_entity_poly.entity_id
_entity_poly.type
_entity_poly.pdbx_seq_one_letter_code
_entity_poly.pdbx_strand_id
1 'polypeptide(L)'
;MELKCLLSLLRTSEENRAGGHDDAPVENIDVLYGELSPLLFNGTWVSNRHICYRDTWGGISLFDAANISSQSLMPNETFVIAKFISRDLNSSKG
;
A
#
# COMPACT_ATOMS: atom_id res chain seq x y z
N MET A 1 15.40 -5.41 -5.40
CA MET A 1 14.21 -4.62 -5.01
C MET A 1 14.64 -3.16 -4.97
N GLU A 2 14.20 -2.32 -5.91
CA GLU A 2 14.60 -0.91 -5.94
C GLU A 2 14.03 -0.17 -4.72
N LEU A 3 14.83 0.71 -4.10
CA LEU A 3 14.42 1.60 -3.00
C LEU A 3 13.14 2.40 -3.31
N LYS A 4 12.87 2.59 -4.62
CA LYS A 4 11.67 3.25 -5.15
C LYS A 4 10.37 2.51 -4.82
N CYS A 5 10.35 1.17 -4.77
CA CYS A 5 9.13 0.44 -4.38
C CYS A 5 8.76 0.76 -2.93
N LEU A 6 9.73 0.66 -2.02
CA LEU A 6 9.52 0.92 -0.59
C LEU A 6 9.01 2.35 -0.36
N LEU A 7 9.59 3.35 -1.03
CA LEU A 7 9.10 4.73 -0.92
C LEU A 7 7.66 4.89 -1.44
N SER A 8 7.33 4.25 -2.56
CA SER A 8 5.98 4.31 -3.14
C SER A 8 4.94 3.71 -2.19
N LEU A 9 5.23 2.53 -1.63
CA LEU A 9 4.33 1.84 -0.69
C LEU A 9 4.18 2.56 0.65
N LEU A 10 5.21 3.29 1.10
CA LEU A 10 5.11 4.11 2.30
C LEU A 10 4.19 5.33 2.09
N ARG A 11 4.20 5.93 0.89
CA ARG A 11 3.38 7.10 0.55
C ARG A 11 1.89 6.76 0.40
N THR A 12 1.55 5.61 -0.20
CA THR A 12 0.15 5.17 -0.37
C THR A 12 -0.59 4.96 0.96
N SER A 13 0.10 4.91 2.10
CA SER A 13 -0.54 4.80 3.42
C SER A 13 -1.04 6.13 4.00
N GLU A 14 -0.54 7.27 3.51
CA GLU A 14 -0.87 8.60 4.06
C GLU A 14 -2.01 9.30 3.28
N GLU A 15 -2.29 8.87 2.04
CA GLU A 15 -3.25 9.51 1.12
C GLU A 15 -4.71 9.00 1.25
N ASN A 16 -5.03 8.29 2.33
CA ASN A 16 -6.40 7.77 2.58
C ASN A 16 -7.31 8.76 3.33
N ARG A 17 -7.17 10.07 3.10
CA ARG A 17 -8.06 11.08 3.70
C ARG A 17 -8.70 11.99 2.64
N ALA A 18 -9.96 11.63 2.34
CA ALA A 18 -11.09 12.46 1.91
C ALA A 18 -11.20 12.93 0.44
N GLY A 19 -12.40 12.74 -0.13
CA GLY A 19 -12.95 13.52 -1.24
C GLY A 19 -13.93 12.75 -2.13
N GLY A 20 -15.24 12.81 -1.85
CA GLY A 20 -16.30 12.20 -2.68
C GLY A 20 -17.22 13.25 -3.32
N HIS A 21 -17.65 13.00 -4.57
CA HIS A 21 -18.74 13.72 -5.27
C HIS A 21 -19.58 12.72 -6.10
N ASP A 22 -20.79 12.48 -5.58
CA ASP A 22 -22.15 12.28 -6.15
C ASP A 22 -22.41 11.54 -7.49
N ASP A 23 -23.06 10.36 -7.42
CA ASP A 23 -24.40 10.09 -8.02
C ASP A 23 -24.84 8.59 -7.92
N ALA A 24 -25.28 8.15 -6.74
CA ALA A 24 -26.23 7.06 -6.44
C ALA A 24 -26.39 6.96 -4.90
N PRO A 25 -27.56 6.58 -4.33
CA PRO A 25 -27.75 6.57 -2.88
C PRO A 25 -27.05 5.33 -2.30
N VAL A 26 -25.78 5.53 -1.95
CA VAL A 26 -25.00 4.60 -1.17
C VAL A 26 -25.55 4.63 0.26
N GLU A 27 -25.86 3.48 0.84
CA GLU A 27 -26.28 3.41 2.24
C GLU A 27 -25.20 4.04 3.12
N ASN A 28 -25.62 4.90 4.05
CA ASN A 28 -24.76 5.81 4.82
C ASN A 28 -23.63 5.07 5.58
N ILE A 29 -23.84 3.79 5.89
CA ILE A 29 -22.88 2.91 6.57
C ILE A 29 -21.72 2.53 5.64
N ASP A 30 -21.97 2.10 4.41
CA ASP A 30 -20.95 1.60 3.49
C ASP A 30 -19.95 2.71 3.09
N VAL A 31 -20.43 3.97 3.03
CA VAL A 31 -19.60 5.16 2.81
C VAL A 31 -18.71 5.46 4.01
N LEU A 32 -19.25 5.35 5.23
CA LEU A 32 -18.52 5.66 6.46
C LEU A 32 -17.46 4.60 6.80
N TYR A 33 -17.68 3.35 6.40
CA TYR A 33 -16.71 2.25 6.58
C TYR A 33 -15.78 2.06 5.39
N GLY A 34 -15.94 2.86 4.32
CA GLY A 34 -15.07 2.81 3.14
C GLY A 34 -15.22 1.55 2.30
N GLU A 35 -16.29 0.78 2.50
CA GLU A 35 -16.55 -0.51 1.80
C GLU A 35 -16.67 -0.35 0.28
N LEU A 36 -17.00 0.86 -0.17
CA LEU A 36 -17.15 1.20 -1.59
C LEU A 36 -16.05 2.12 -2.12
N SER A 37 -14.97 2.31 -1.36
CA SER A 37 -13.80 3.01 -1.88
C SER A 37 -13.14 2.12 -2.93
N PRO A 38 -12.87 2.61 -4.17
CA PRO A 38 -12.08 1.84 -5.12
C PRO A 38 -10.77 1.51 -4.45
N LEU A 39 -10.40 0.22 -4.46
CA LEU A 39 -9.08 -0.23 -4.03
C LEU A 39 -8.06 0.48 -4.92
N LEU A 40 -7.55 1.62 -4.44
CA LEU A 40 -6.44 2.31 -5.07
C LEU A 40 -5.32 1.28 -5.20
N PHE A 41 -4.79 1.16 -6.42
CA PHE A 41 -3.77 0.17 -6.73
C PHE A 41 -2.64 0.25 -5.70
N ASN A 42 -2.52 -0.78 -4.85
CA ASN A 42 -1.66 -0.81 -3.68
C ASN A 42 -0.26 -1.37 -4.00
N GLY A 43 0.18 -1.17 -5.24
CA GLY A 43 1.39 -1.75 -5.80
C GLY A 43 2.18 -0.79 -6.68
N THR A 44 3.36 -1.22 -7.09
CA THR A 44 4.24 -0.49 -8.01
C THR A 44 5.00 -1.50 -8.86
N TRP A 45 5.05 -1.28 -10.17
CA TRP A 45 5.89 -2.06 -11.06
C TRP A 45 7.37 -1.86 -10.73
N VAL A 46 8.10 -2.96 -10.50
CA VAL A 46 9.55 -2.94 -10.24
C VAL A 46 10.37 -3.52 -11.40
N SER A 47 9.67 -4.08 -12.39
CA SER A 47 10.20 -4.52 -13.69
C SER A 47 9.02 -4.74 -14.63
N ASN A 48 9.28 -5.09 -15.89
CA ASN A 48 8.23 -5.41 -16.86
C ASN A 48 7.45 -6.70 -16.54
N ARG A 49 7.86 -7.43 -15.49
CA ARG A 49 7.25 -8.71 -15.07
C ARG A 49 6.71 -8.68 -13.64
N HIS A 50 7.24 -7.80 -12.79
CA HIS A 50 7.00 -7.89 -11.36
C HIS A 50 6.34 -6.64 -10.77
N ILE A 51 5.34 -6.86 -9.94
CA ILE A 51 4.66 -5.83 -9.14
C ILE A 51 5.00 -6.07 -7.67
N CYS A 52 5.42 -5.02 -6.99
CA CYS A 52 5.67 -5.01 -5.56
C CYS A 52 4.47 -4.32 -4.89
N TYR A 53 3.77 -4.98 -3.97
CA TYR A 53 2.48 -4.53 -3.45
C TYR A 53 2.29 -4.87 -1.97
N ARG A 54 1.29 -4.23 -1.33
CA ARG A 54 0.84 -4.59 0.03
C ARG A 54 -0.12 -5.78 -0.04
N ASP A 55 0.24 -6.89 0.59
CA ASP A 55 -0.65 -8.05 0.65
C ASP A 55 -1.77 -7.90 1.70
N THR A 56 -2.71 -8.85 1.70
CA THR A 56 -3.87 -8.88 2.60
C THR A 56 -3.51 -9.04 4.07
N TRP A 57 -2.28 -9.48 4.39
CA TRP A 57 -1.77 -9.57 5.75
C TRP A 57 -1.02 -8.31 6.19
N GLY A 58 -0.90 -7.32 5.30
CA GLY A 58 -0.11 -6.12 5.56
C GLY A 58 1.39 -6.34 5.44
N GLY A 59 1.84 -7.36 4.72
CA GLY A 59 3.24 -7.51 4.29
C GLY A 59 3.54 -6.74 3.01
N ILE A 60 4.80 -6.82 2.55
CA ILE A 60 5.18 -6.51 1.18
C ILE A 60 5.35 -7.84 0.45
N SER A 61 4.69 -7.97 -0.69
CA SER A 61 4.77 -9.13 -1.56
C SER A 61 5.19 -8.72 -2.98
N LEU A 62 5.84 -9.64 -3.68
CA LEU A 62 6.20 -9.52 -5.10
C LEU A 62 5.30 -10.46 -5.91
N PHE A 63 4.53 -9.90 -6.83
CA PHE A 63 3.76 -10.64 -7.81
C PHE A 63 4.56 -10.78 -9.10
N ASP A 64 4.69 -12.00 -9.62
CA ASP A 64 5.21 -12.31 -10.95
C ASP A 64 4.03 -12.46 -11.93
N ALA A 65 3.88 -11.51 -12.84
CA ALA A 65 2.81 -11.48 -13.82
C ALA A 65 2.95 -12.55 -14.92
N ALA A 66 4.14 -13.11 -15.13
CA ALA A 66 4.34 -14.18 -16.11
C ALA A 66 3.92 -15.54 -15.53
N ASN A 67 4.11 -15.75 -14.23
CA ASN A 67 3.85 -17.02 -13.55
C ASN A 67 2.58 -17.00 -12.68
N ILE A 68 1.92 -15.84 -12.54
CA ILE A 68 0.74 -15.62 -11.69
C ILE A 68 1.00 -16.15 -10.27
N SER A 69 2.15 -15.78 -9.73
CA SER A 69 2.61 -16.25 -8.42
C SER A 69 3.06 -15.09 -7.56
N SER A 70 2.76 -15.15 -6.27
CA SER A 70 3.21 -14.18 -5.28
C SER A 70 4.25 -14.77 -4.35
N GLN A 71 5.26 -13.97 -4.01
CA GLN A 71 6.26 -14.27 -3.01
C GLN A 71 6.27 -13.18 -1.94
N SER A 72 6.21 -13.56 -0.67
CA SER A 72 6.39 -12.60 0.44
C SER A 72 7.84 -12.11 0.47
N LEU A 73 8.01 -10.78 0.46
CA LEU A 73 9.30 -10.10 0.55
C LEU A 73 9.58 -9.61 1.97
N MET A 74 8.52 -9.16 2.67
CA MET A 74 8.62 -8.63 4.01
C MET A 74 7.31 -8.87 4.75
N PRO A 75 7.30 -9.54 5.91
CA PRO A 75 6.09 -9.70 6.71
C PRO A 75 5.67 -8.38 7.36
N ASN A 76 4.42 -8.30 7.82
CA ASN A 76 3.84 -7.08 8.37
C ASN A 76 4.63 -6.54 9.57
N GLU A 77 5.09 -7.41 10.47
CA GLU A 77 5.84 -7.03 11.67
C GLU A 77 7.12 -6.28 11.29
N THR A 78 7.84 -6.80 10.29
CA THR A 78 9.08 -6.16 9.80
C THR A 78 8.77 -4.83 9.12
N PHE A 79 7.68 -4.76 8.35
CA PHE A 79 7.26 -3.52 7.70
C PHE A 79 6.92 -2.41 8.70
N VAL A 80 6.18 -2.73 9.75
CA VAL A 80 5.80 -1.77 10.80
C VAL A 80 7.04 -1.22 11.49
N ILE A 81 8.01 -2.08 11.83
CA ILE A 81 9.28 -1.67 12.43
C ILE A 81 10.06 -0.75 11.48
N ALA A 82 10.16 -1.11 10.20
CA ALA A 82 10.84 -0.27 9.21
C ALA A 82 10.17 1.10 9.05
N LYS A 83 8.83 1.16 9.04
CA LYS A 83 8.08 2.42 9.01
C LYS A 83 8.36 3.29 10.23
N PHE A 84 8.44 2.69 11.42
CA PHE A 84 8.76 3.39 12.66
C PHE A 84 10.17 4.00 12.62
N ILE A 85 11.19 3.18 12.32
CA ILE A 85 12.58 3.64 12.23
C ILE A 85 12.73 4.76 11.19
N SER A 86 12.07 4.63 10.03
CA SER A 86 12.12 5.67 9.01
C SER A 86 11.53 7.00 9.48
N ARG A 87 10.49 6.99 10.33
CA ARG A 87 9.90 8.23 10.88
C ARG A 87 10.85 8.88 11.90
N ASP A 88 11.46 8.09 12.77
CA ASP A 88 12.42 8.58 13.77
C ASP A 88 13.69 9.18 13.13
N LEU A 89 14.18 8.56 12.06
CA LEU A 89 15.32 9.11 11.29
C LEU A 89 14.98 10.44 10.59
N ASN A 90 13.70 10.67 10.27
CA ASN A 90 13.25 11.92 9.65
C ASN A 90 12.92 12.99 10.69
N SER A 91 12.48 12.62 11.90
CA SER A 91 12.21 13.57 13.00
C SER A 91 13.48 14.09 13.67
N SER A 92 14.54 13.27 13.72
CA SER A 92 15.85 13.66 14.30
C SER A 92 16.70 14.58 13.43
N LYS A 93 16.26 14.88 12.20
CA LYS A 93 16.90 15.84 11.28
C LYS A 93 16.22 17.21 11.26
N GLY A 94 15.21 17.42 12.11
CA GLY A 94 14.53 18.69 12.33
C GLY A 94 15.10 19.47 13.50
#